data_AF-K0VYN6-F1
#
_entry.id   AF-K0VYN6-F1
#
_cell.length_a   1.000
_cell.length_b   1.000
_cell.length_c   1.000
_cell.angle_alpha   90.00
_cell.angle_beta   90.00
_cell.angle_gamma   90.00
#
_symmetry.space_group_name_H-M   'P 1'
#
loop_
_entity.id
_entity.type
_entity.pdbx_description
1 polymer ?
#
loop_
_entity_poly.entity_id
_entity_poly.type
_entity_poly.pdbx_seq_one_letter_code
_entity_poly.pdbx_strand_id
1 'polypeptide(L)'
;MPFRTRSAYAFLAPYLLVFAAFWVWPIIDSFLISFQNTRINPWKFSFQANWGRLFYDPAFYNALYNTLIILVIQVPVMIALATVMAVLLNSPLLKARPLFRFAFFAPVVVGEVAYAA
;
A
#
# COMPACT_ATOMS: atom_id res chain seq x y z
N MET A 1 4.57 35.68 15.66
CA MET A 1 5.66 34.71 15.44
C MET A 1 5.47 33.93 14.11
N PRO A 2 5.58 34.55 12.92
CA PRO A 2 5.41 33.86 11.63
C PRO A 2 6.69 33.19 11.09
N PHE A 3 7.87 33.52 11.64
CA PHE A 3 9.16 33.05 11.13
C PHE A 3 9.43 31.56 11.37
N ARG A 4 8.90 30.97 12.45
CA ARG A 4 9.12 29.54 12.78
C ARG A 4 8.48 28.60 11.75
N THR A 5 7.34 29.00 11.19
CA THR A 5 6.57 28.20 10.23
C THR A 5 7.24 28.18 8.84
N ARG A 6 7.84 29.29 8.41
CA ARG A 6 8.56 29.35 7.11
C ARG A 6 9.81 28.47 7.11
N SER A 7 10.58 28.48 8.19
CA SER A 7 11.74 27.60 8.33
C SER A 7 11.33 26.12 8.35
N ALA A 8 10.24 25.76 9.03
CA ALA A 8 9.71 24.38 9.01
C ALA A 8 9.34 23.90 7.59
N TYR A 9 8.67 24.75 6.80
CA TYR A 9 8.36 24.41 5.41
C TYR A 9 9.61 24.33 4.53
N ALA A 10 10.63 25.15 4.78
CA ALA A 10 11.90 25.05 4.05
C ALA A 10 12.62 23.71 4.31
N PHE A 11 12.57 23.18 5.53
CA PHE A 11 13.09 21.84 5.84
C PHE A 11 12.27 20.71 5.21
N LEU A 12 10.95 20.88 5.07
CA LEU A 12 10.07 19.90 4.42
C LEU A 12 10.16 19.96 2.89
N ALA A 13 10.52 21.11 2.32
CA ALA A 13 10.55 21.35 0.87
C ALA A 13 11.28 20.26 0.06
N PRO A 14 12.52 19.85 0.39
CA PRO A 14 13.22 18.83 -0.41
C PRO A 14 12.49 17.47 -0.41
N TYR A 15 11.95 17.05 0.73
CA TYR A 15 11.14 15.84 0.82
C TYR A 15 9.85 15.97 -0.02
N LEU A 16 9.13 17.08 0.12
CA LEU A 16 7.87 17.31 -0.61
C LEU A 16 8.08 17.38 -2.11
N LEU A 17 9.20 17.93 -2.58
CA LEU A 17 9.54 17.95 -4.00
C LEU A 17 9.75 16.54 -4.55
N VAL A 18 10.52 15.71 -3.85
CA VAL A 18 10.75 14.30 -4.25
C VAL A 18 9.44 13.51 -4.19
N PHE A 19 8.67 13.65 -3.12
CA PHE A 19 7.35 13.02 -2.99
C PHE A 19 6.39 13.47 -4.10
N ALA A 20 6.36 14.75 -4.44
CA ALA A 20 5.52 15.24 -5.52
C ALA A 20 5.95 14.68 -6.88
N ALA A 21 7.25 14.64 -7.17
CA ALA A 21 7.78 14.21 -8.45
C ALA A 21 7.67 12.69 -8.68
N PHE A 22 7.86 11.87 -7.64
CA PHE A 22 7.95 10.42 -7.77
C PHE A 22 6.75 9.65 -7.24
N TRP A 23 5.89 10.27 -6.44
CA TRP A 23 4.66 9.66 -5.94
C TRP A 23 3.43 10.33 -6.53
N VAL A 24 3.27 11.63 -6.29
CA VAL A 24 2.05 12.34 -6.68
C VAL A 24 1.92 12.42 -8.20
N TRP A 25 2.99 12.78 -8.90
CA TRP A 25 2.98 12.92 -10.35
C TRP A 25 2.61 11.61 -11.07
N PRO A 26 3.25 10.45 -10.82
CA PRO A 26 2.85 9.19 -11.45
C PRO A 26 1.41 8.76 -11.13
N ILE A 27 0.89 9.06 -9.94
CA ILE A 27 -0.50 8.77 -9.56
C ILE A 27 -1.46 9.61 -10.42
N ILE A 28 -1.19 10.91 -10.54
CA ILE A 28 -2.00 11.81 -11.36
C ILE A 28 -1.94 11.37 -12.84
N ASP A 29 -0.75 11.08 -13.35
CA ASP A 29 -0.56 10.64 -14.73
C ASP A 29 -1.31 9.32 -15.01
N SER A 30 -1.17 8.33 -14.13
CA SER A 30 -1.91 7.06 -14.23
C SER A 30 -3.43 7.27 -14.19
N PHE A 31 -3.90 8.19 -13.34
CA PHE A 31 -5.30 8.56 -13.29
C PHE A 31 -5.77 9.19 -14.60
N LEU A 32 -5.01 10.12 -15.18
CA LEU A 32 -5.32 10.72 -16.49
C LEU A 32 -5.32 9.70 -17.63
N ILE A 33 -4.35 8.79 -17.63
CA ILE A 33 -4.24 7.70 -18.60
C ILE A 33 -5.44 6.74 -18.48
N SER A 34 -6.01 6.54 -17.28
CA SER A 34 -7.18 5.67 -17.10
C SER A 34 -8.40 6.10 -17.95
N PHE A 35 -8.49 7.39 -18.32
CA PHE A 35 -9.54 7.91 -19.19
C PHE A 35 -9.22 7.79 -20.69
N GLN A 36 -8.02 7.35 -21.05
CA GLN A 36 -7.55 7.28 -22.43
C GLN A 36 -7.50 5.82 -22.92
N ASN A 37 -7.79 5.61 -24.19
CA ASN A 37 -7.56 4.34 -24.85
C ASN A 37 -6.09 4.25 -25.30
N THR A 38 -5.28 3.55 -24.52
CA THR A 38 -3.85 3.31 -24.79
C THR A 38 -3.60 2.19 -25.81
N ARG A 39 -4.65 1.47 -26.25
CA ARG A 39 -4.55 0.37 -27.22
C ARG A 39 -4.47 0.85 -28.68
N ILE A 40 -4.68 2.15 -28.92
CA ILE A 40 -4.66 2.76 -30.25
C ILE A 40 -3.65 3.91 -30.30
N ASN A 41 -3.04 4.17 -31.47
CA ASN A 41 -2.09 5.26 -31.67
C ASN A 41 -2.63 6.26 -32.72
N PRO A 42 -2.70 7.57 -32.45
CA PRO A 42 -2.40 8.23 -31.18
C PRO A 42 -3.38 7.82 -30.07
N TRP A 43 -2.93 7.87 -28.82
CA TRP A 43 -3.82 7.69 -27.66
C TRP A 43 -4.95 8.72 -27.74
N LYS A 44 -6.18 8.26 -27.51
CA LYS A 44 -7.36 9.13 -27.54
C LYS A 44 -8.12 9.02 -26.23
N PHE A 45 -8.65 10.15 -25.77
CA PHE A 45 -9.59 10.17 -24.65
C PHE A 45 -10.82 9.33 -25.00
N SER A 46 -11.09 8.31 -24.19
CA SER A 46 -12.16 7.35 -24.41
C SER A 46 -12.50 6.64 -23.11
N PHE A 47 -13.33 7.27 -22.29
CA PHE A 47 -13.82 6.73 -21.02
C PHE A 47 -14.40 5.30 -21.16
N GLN A 48 -15.11 5.04 -22.25
CA GLN A 48 -15.75 3.74 -22.50
C GLN A 48 -14.74 2.59 -22.64
N ALA A 49 -13.51 2.87 -23.09
CA ALA A 49 -12.52 1.83 -23.37
C ALA A 49 -11.97 1.15 -22.11
N ASN A 50 -11.88 1.88 -20.99
CA ASN A 50 -11.44 1.35 -19.70
C ASN A 50 -12.60 1.33 -18.69
N TRP A 51 -13.07 2.51 -18.27
CA TRP A 51 -14.11 2.66 -17.26
C TRP A 51 -15.46 2.08 -17.68
N GLY A 52 -15.89 2.31 -18.92
CA GLY A 52 -17.13 1.72 -19.44
C GLY A 52 -17.11 0.19 -19.45
N ARG A 53 -15.97 -0.40 -19.81
CA ARG A 53 -15.77 -1.85 -19.80
C ARG A 53 -15.88 -2.46 -18.40
N LEU A 54 -15.33 -1.79 -17.38
CA LEU A 54 -15.32 -2.30 -16.00
C LEU A 54 -16.71 -2.63 -15.47
N PHE A 55 -17.73 -1.84 -15.82
CA PHE A 55 -19.11 -2.06 -15.38
C PHE A 55 -19.72 -3.39 -15.86
N TYR A 56 -19.18 -3.99 -16.91
CA TYR A 56 -19.69 -5.22 -17.49
C TYR A 56 -18.68 -6.37 -17.43
N ASP A 57 -17.52 -6.17 -16.81
CA ASP A 57 -16.46 -7.18 -16.76
C ASP A 57 -16.65 -8.10 -15.53
N PRO A 58 -17.11 -9.35 -15.71
CA PRO A 58 -17.33 -10.26 -14.58
C PRO A 58 -16.02 -10.60 -13.86
N ALA A 59 -14.88 -10.56 -14.54
CA ALA A 59 -13.58 -10.80 -13.91
C ALA A 59 -13.22 -9.67 -12.93
N PHE A 60 -13.61 -8.42 -13.22
CA PHE A 60 -13.43 -7.30 -12.30
C PHE A 60 -14.21 -7.51 -11.00
N TYR A 61 -15.49 -7.85 -11.09
CA TYR A 61 -16.31 -8.10 -9.90
C TYR A 61 -15.86 -9.31 -9.10
N ASN A 62 -15.44 -10.39 -9.77
CA ASN A 62 -14.86 -11.54 -9.09
C ASN A 62 -13.57 -11.18 -8.34
N ALA A 63 -12.67 -10.43 -8.99
CA ALA A 63 -11.44 -9.96 -8.34
C ALA A 63 -11.73 -9.03 -7.16
N LEU A 64 -12.68 -8.10 -7.31
CA LEU A 64 -13.09 -7.17 -6.26
C LEU A 64 -13.68 -7.92 -5.07
N TYR A 65 -14.58 -8.87 -5.32
CA TYR A 65 -15.22 -9.67 -4.28
C TYR A 65 -14.19 -10.52 -3.50
N ASN A 66 -13.30 -11.21 -4.21
CA ASN A 66 -12.22 -11.98 -3.58
C ASN A 66 -11.32 -11.09 -2.73
N THR A 67 -10.94 -9.91 -3.25
CA THR A 67 -10.10 -8.95 -2.52
C THR A 67 -10.80 -8.45 -1.25
N LEU A 68 -12.10 -8.15 -1.33
CA LEU A 68 -12.89 -7.72 -0.18
C LEU A 68 -13.06 -8.84 0.86
N ILE A 69 -13.29 -10.08 0.44
CA ILE A 69 -13.34 -11.23 1.35
C ILE A 69 -12.00 -11.38 2.07
N ILE A 70 -10.89 -11.36 1.32
CA ILE A 70 -9.55 -11.44 1.90
C ILE A 70 -9.40 -10.33 2.93
N LEU A 71 -9.70 -9.08 2.59
CA LEU A 71 -9.58 -7.95 3.52
C LEU A 71 -10.42 -8.15 4.79
N VAL A 72 -11.70 -8.49 4.66
CA VAL A 72 -12.63 -8.60 5.79
C VAL A 72 -12.30 -9.78 6.71
N ILE A 73 -11.73 -10.86 6.19
CA ILE A 73 -11.38 -12.04 7.00
C ILE A 73 -9.94 -11.94 7.51
N GLN A 74 -8.99 -11.66 6.62
CA GLN A 74 -7.56 -11.63 6.92
C GLN A 74 -7.23 -10.53 7.93
N VAL A 75 -7.76 -9.31 7.78
CA VAL A 75 -7.37 -8.19 8.65
C VAL A 75 -7.77 -8.43 10.11
N PRO A 76 -9.01 -8.84 10.46
CA PRO A 76 -9.36 -9.16 11.83
C PRO A 76 -8.55 -10.33 12.40
N VAL A 77 -8.36 -11.40 11.62
CA VAL A 77 -7.55 -12.56 12.05
C VAL A 77 -6.11 -12.13 12.32
N MET A 78 -5.52 -11.33 11.43
CA MET A 78 -4.17 -10.80 11.58
C MET A 78 -4.05 -9.95 12.85
N ILE A 79 -4.98 -9.02 13.10
CA ILE A 79 -4.96 -8.16 14.30
C ILE A 79 -5.14 -9.00 15.58
N ALA A 80 -6.06 -9.96 15.58
CA ALA A 80 -6.27 -10.85 16.72
C ALA A 80 -5.00 -11.65 17.05
N LEU A 81 -4.39 -12.28 16.04
CA LEU A 81 -3.14 -13.03 16.20
C LEU A 81 -1.99 -12.12 16.61
N ALA A 82 -1.84 -10.95 15.99
CA ALA A 82 -0.80 -9.98 16.34
C ALA A 82 -0.94 -9.51 17.79
N THR A 83 -2.16 -9.32 18.28
CA THR A 83 -2.43 -8.94 19.67
C THR A 83 -2.04 -10.05 20.64
N VAL A 84 -2.43 -11.30 20.36
CA VAL A 84 -2.03 -12.46 21.17
C VAL A 84 -0.51 -12.58 21.21
N MET A 85 0.15 -12.49 20.05
CA MET A 85 1.60 -12.55 19.94
C MET A 85 2.29 -11.40 20.70
N ALA A 86 1.74 -10.18 20.62
CA ALA A 86 2.27 -9.03 21.36
C ALA A 86 2.22 -9.25 22.88
N VAL A 87 1.12 -9.81 23.40
CA VAL A 87 0.99 -10.14 24.83
C VAL A 87 1.99 -11.23 25.24
N LEU A 88 2.14 -12.28 24.43
CA LEU A 88 3.10 -13.37 24.70
C LEU A 88 4.55 -12.87 24.68
N LEU A 89 4.93 -12.07 23.68
CA LEU A 89 6.28 -11.50 23.52
C LEU A 89 6.62 -10.41 24.55
N ASN A 90 5.61 -9.84 25.20
CA ASN A 90 5.78 -8.86 26.28
C ASN A 90 5.64 -9.47 27.68
N SER A 91 5.31 -10.76 27.79
CA SER A 91 5.14 -11.42 29.08
C SER A 91 6.45 -11.50 29.88
N PRO A 92 6.44 -11.21 31.20
CA PRO A 92 7.62 -11.37 32.03
C PRO A 92 8.08 -12.83 32.15
N LEU A 93 7.18 -13.79 31.89
CA LEU A 93 7.43 -15.23 31.97
C LEU A 93 8.21 -15.78 30.77
N LEU A 94 8.34 -14.99 29.69
CA LEU A 94 9.02 -15.42 28.48
C LEU A 94 10.53 -15.57 28.72
N LYS A 95 11.02 -16.80 28.59
CA LYS A 95 12.46 -17.14 28.58
C LYS A 95 13.04 -16.89 27.19
N ALA A 96 14.33 -16.52 27.11
CA ALA A 96 15.01 -16.23 25.84
C ALA A 96 14.34 -15.15 24.96
N ARG A 97 13.82 -14.06 25.58
CA ARG A 97 13.11 -12.96 24.90
C ARG A 97 13.78 -12.41 23.63
N PRO A 98 15.11 -12.21 23.58
CA PRO A 98 15.77 -11.67 22.39
C PRO A 98 15.60 -12.58 21.16
N LEU A 99 15.68 -13.90 21.36
CA LEU A 99 15.55 -14.88 20.28
C LEU A 99 14.14 -14.92 19.71
N PHE A 100 13.11 -14.96 20.57
CA PHE A 100 11.71 -14.98 20.12
C PHE A 100 11.29 -13.69 19.40
N ARG A 101 11.76 -12.52 19.88
CA ARG A 101 11.51 -11.25 19.19
C ARG A 101 12.22 -11.22 17.85
N PHE A 102 13.47 -11.64 17.79
CA PHE A 102 14.21 -11.73 16.52
C PHE A 102 13.48 -12.65 15.52
N ALA A 103 13.11 -13.86 15.93
CA ALA A 103 12.45 -14.81 15.05
C ALA A 103 11.10 -14.29 14.51
N PHE A 104 10.31 -13.59 15.34
CA PHE A 104 9.05 -12.98 14.91
C PHE A 104 9.24 -11.83 13.91
N PHE A 105 10.27 -11.00 14.09
CA PHE A 105 10.54 -9.86 13.21
C PHE A 105 11.44 -10.20 12.02
N ALA A 106 12.13 -11.33 12.03
CA ALA A 106 13.05 -11.74 10.97
C ALA A 106 12.40 -11.73 9.57
N PRO A 107 11.16 -12.23 9.37
CA PRO A 107 10.53 -12.22 8.05
C PRO A 107 10.28 -10.81 7.50
N VAL A 108 10.07 -9.81 8.36
CA VAL A 108 9.84 -8.41 7.93
C VAL A 108 11.10 -7.78 7.34
N VAL A 109 12.27 -8.29 7.71
CA VAL A 109 13.57 -7.83 7.19
C VAL A 109 13.93 -8.54 5.90
N VAL A 110 13.37 -9.72 5.65
CA VAL A 110 13.52 -10.46 4.40
C VAL A 110 12.58 -9.83 3.37
N GLY A 111 13.14 -9.30 2.28
CA GLY A 111 12.33 -8.62 1.25
C GLY A 111 11.29 -9.54 0.63
N GLU A 112 10.15 -8.98 0.21
CA GLU A 112 9.00 -9.76 -0.28
C GLU A 112 9.34 -10.70 -1.46
N VAL A 113 10.32 -10.33 -2.28
CA VAL A 113 10.80 -11.15 -3.41
C VAL A 113 11.35 -12.50 -2.94
N ALA A 114 12.06 -12.53 -1.81
CA ALA A 114 12.62 -13.77 -1.26
C ALA A 114 11.58 -14.60 -0.48
N TYR A 115 10.46 -13.97 -0.10
CA TYR A 115 9.35 -14.63 0.58
C TYR A 115 8.37 -15.29 -0.40
N ALA A 116 8.20 -14.71 -1.60
CA ALA A 116 7.23 -15.15 -2.61
C ALA A 116 7.82 -16.02 -3.75
N ALA A 117 9.15 -16.17 -3.82
CA ALA A 117 9.86 -17.04 -4.76
C ALA A 117 10.01 -18.46 -4.22
#